data_AF-A0A3B0PB66-F1
#
_entry.id   AF-A0A3B0PB66-F1
#
_cell.length_a   1.000
_cell.length_b   1.000
_cell.length_c   1.000
_cell.angle_alpha   90.00
_cell.angle_beta   90.00
_cell.angle_gamma   90.00
#
_symmetry.space_group_name_H-M   'P 1'
#
loop_
_entity.id
_entity.type
_entity.pdbx_description
1 polymer ?
#
loop_
_entity_poly.entity_id
_entity_poly.type
_entity_poly.pdbx_seq_one_letter_code
_entity_poly.pdbx_strand_id
1 'polypeptide(L)'
;MLRILDDKNESKKDFVRSAPTIDQFISLEEQTQFKQLLEQLDQLGIKYKYNSSLVRGLDYYSELVFEFILANNDQAQSTLIGGGCYQNLIAELTNKPLKAIGFALSIERFISYLDDKTKDSLINQDQKPRYLLINLVPNKELATLNLSQELINHNYQVYYQHKLNKVDKAIKYALRAKFTHLIIMGNDEWSKQTMTIKDLSSQTQQTIKYKEFIK
;
A
#
# COMPACT_ATOMS: atom_id res chain seq x y z
N MET A 1 -1.99 -15.53 24.36
CA MET A 1 -3.27 -16.21 24.70
C MET A 1 -4.25 -16.26 23.50
N LEU A 2 -3.99 -15.54 22.40
CA LEU A 2 -4.80 -15.61 21.17
C LEU A 2 -4.46 -16.80 20.24
N ARG A 3 -3.37 -17.53 20.52
CA ARG A 3 -2.87 -18.63 19.68
C ARG A 3 -3.87 -19.77 19.48
N ILE A 4 -4.80 -19.98 20.42
CA ILE A 4 -5.86 -20.99 20.28
C ILE A 4 -6.84 -20.66 19.15
N LEU A 5 -7.01 -19.37 18.84
CA LEU A 5 -7.87 -18.90 17.75
C LEU A 5 -7.18 -19.09 16.37
N ASP A 6 -5.85 -19.13 16.34
CA ASP A 6 -5.02 -19.33 15.13
C ASP A 6 -4.68 -20.81 14.88
N ASP A 7 -4.94 -21.70 15.85
CA ASP A 7 -4.60 -23.11 15.74
C ASP A 7 -5.58 -23.86 14.80
N LYS A 8 -5.05 -24.68 13.89
CA LYS A 8 -5.82 -25.35 12.83
C LYS A 8 -6.87 -26.35 13.32
N ASN A 9 -6.67 -26.90 14.52
CA ASN A 9 -7.52 -27.93 15.10
C ASN A 9 -8.37 -27.35 16.22
N GLU A 10 -7.77 -26.56 17.10
CA GLU A 10 -8.48 -25.96 18.23
C GLU A 10 -9.48 -24.89 17.78
N SER A 11 -9.17 -24.08 16.75
CA SER A 11 -10.09 -23.06 16.21
C SER A 11 -11.44 -23.62 15.71
N LYS A 12 -11.50 -24.93 15.44
CA LYS A 12 -12.72 -25.61 14.99
C LYS A 12 -13.63 -26.04 16.13
N LYS A 13 -13.15 -26.02 17.38
CA LYS A 13 -13.93 -26.42 18.54
C LYS A 13 -15.03 -25.39 18.83
N ASP A 14 -16.20 -25.86 19.23
CA ASP A 14 -17.39 -25.02 19.39
C ASP A 14 -17.19 -23.90 20.42
N PHE A 15 -16.47 -24.16 21.51
CA PHE A 15 -16.18 -23.14 22.51
C PHE A 15 -15.24 -22.05 21.97
N VAL A 16 -14.37 -22.38 21.02
CA VAL A 16 -13.45 -21.42 20.39
C VAL A 16 -14.19 -20.56 19.38
N ARG A 17 -15.12 -21.15 18.61
CA ARG A 17 -16.01 -20.41 17.69
C ARG A 17 -16.98 -19.50 18.42
N SER A 18 -17.32 -19.83 19.67
CA SER A 18 -18.17 -19.02 20.54
C SER A 18 -17.38 -17.94 21.30
N ALA A 19 -16.08 -17.82 21.06
CA ALA A 19 -15.26 -16.83 21.74
C ALA A 19 -15.68 -15.40 21.35
N PRO A 20 -15.60 -14.44 22.30
CA PRO A 20 -15.74 -13.02 22.01
C PRO A 20 -14.83 -12.57 20.87
N THR A 21 -15.34 -11.74 19.97
CA THR A 21 -14.55 -11.15 18.89
C THR A 21 -13.80 -9.91 19.36
N ILE A 22 -12.75 -9.53 18.63
CA ILE A 22 -11.92 -8.37 18.96
C ILE A 22 -12.73 -7.05 18.98
N ASP A 23 -13.82 -6.98 18.21
CA ASP A 23 -14.74 -5.85 18.14
C ASP A 23 -15.33 -5.46 19.50
N GLN A 24 -15.42 -6.41 20.43
CA GLN A 24 -15.94 -6.17 21.78
C GLN A 24 -14.92 -5.51 22.72
N PHE A 25 -13.65 -5.43 22.32
CA PHE A 25 -12.54 -4.98 23.17
C PHE A 25 -11.79 -3.75 22.62
N ILE A 26 -12.03 -3.38 21.36
CA ILE A 26 -11.41 -2.20 20.75
C ILE A 26 -12.10 -0.91 21.21
N SER A 27 -11.30 0.12 21.47
CA SER A 27 -11.75 1.45 21.83
C SER A 27 -12.47 2.16 20.68
N LEU A 28 -13.23 3.21 21.01
CA LEU A 28 -13.87 4.07 20.00
C LEU A 28 -12.85 4.74 19.05
N GLU A 29 -11.65 5.04 19.56
CA GLU A 29 -10.58 5.62 18.76
C GLU A 29 -10.07 4.62 17.71
N GLU A 30 -9.80 3.38 18.11
CA GLU A 30 -9.37 2.31 17.19
C GLU A 30 -10.44 1.98 16.15
N GLN A 31 -11.72 1.94 16.56
CA GLN A 31 -12.85 1.77 15.63
C GLN A 31 -12.89 2.90 14.59
N THR A 32 -12.68 4.14 15.02
CA THR A 32 -12.67 5.31 14.13
C THR A 32 -11.51 5.26 13.14
N GLN A 33 -10.31 4.94 13.62
CA GLN A 33 -9.12 4.80 12.78
C GLN A 33 -9.28 3.66 11.77
N PHE A 34 -9.82 2.52 12.19
CA PHE A 34 -10.10 1.40 11.30
C PHE A 34 -11.13 1.77 10.23
N LYS A 35 -12.22 2.45 10.61
CA LYS A 35 -13.21 2.94 9.64
C LYS A 35 -12.60 3.89 8.60
N GLN A 36 -11.76 4.83 9.02
CA GLN A 36 -11.06 5.74 8.11
C GLN A 36 -10.17 4.99 7.11
N LEU A 37 -9.49 3.92 7.56
CA LEU A 37 -8.73 3.06 6.65
C LEU A 37 -9.65 2.40 5.62
N LEU A 38 -10.78 1.84 6.04
CA LEU A 38 -11.73 1.21 5.13
C LEU A 38 -12.27 2.20 4.08
N GLU A 39 -12.62 3.42 4.50
CA GLU A 39 -13.05 4.49 3.59
C GLU A 39 -11.96 4.87 2.56
N GLN A 40 -10.69 4.83 2.95
CA GLN A 40 -9.57 5.06 2.02
C GLN A 40 -9.41 3.90 1.02
N LEU A 41 -9.55 2.65 1.48
CA LEU A 41 -9.51 1.48 0.61
C LEU A 41 -10.65 1.51 -0.42
N ASP A 42 -11.86 1.89 0.01
CA ASP A 42 -13.02 2.05 -0.88
C ASP A 42 -12.77 3.13 -1.95
N GLN A 43 -12.20 4.28 -1.56
CA GLN A 43 -11.85 5.35 -2.49
C GLN A 43 -10.75 4.97 -3.49
N LEU A 44 -9.88 4.02 -3.12
CA LEU A 44 -8.86 3.44 -4.00
C LEU A 44 -9.40 2.27 -4.85
N GLY A 45 -10.64 1.84 -4.62
CA GLY A 45 -11.22 0.67 -5.27
C GLY A 45 -10.58 -0.66 -4.85
N ILE A 46 -9.91 -0.69 -3.69
CA ILE A 46 -9.26 -1.90 -3.16
C ILE A 46 -10.32 -2.75 -2.47
N LYS A 47 -10.64 -3.90 -3.07
CA LYS A 47 -11.59 -4.86 -2.49
C LYS A 47 -10.97 -5.55 -1.27
N TYR A 48 -11.73 -5.65 -0.19
CA TYR A 48 -11.35 -6.36 1.02
C TYR A 48 -12.54 -7.14 1.59
N LYS A 49 -12.25 -8.10 2.47
CA LYS A 49 -13.24 -8.81 3.29
C LYS A 49 -12.87 -8.61 4.75
N TYR A 50 -13.79 -8.03 5.51
CA TYR A 50 -13.62 -7.91 6.95
C TYR A 50 -13.70 -9.29 7.61
N ASN A 51 -12.75 -9.61 8.49
CA ASN A 51 -12.70 -10.86 9.24
C ASN A 51 -12.34 -10.58 10.70
N SER A 52 -13.36 -10.52 11.57
CA SER A 52 -13.22 -10.31 13.02
C SER A 52 -12.51 -11.46 13.75
N SER A 53 -12.34 -12.60 13.08
CA SER A 53 -11.64 -13.79 13.60
C SER A 53 -10.18 -13.87 13.13
N LEU A 54 -9.71 -12.93 12.31
CA LEU A 54 -8.32 -12.90 11.86
C LEU A 54 -7.42 -12.54 13.04
N VAL A 55 -6.65 -13.52 13.50
CA VAL A 55 -5.64 -13.35 14.53
C VAL A 55 -4.26 -13.68 13.96
N ARG A 56 -3.22 -13.31 14.70
CA ARG A 56 -1.84 -13.66 14.37
C ARG A 56 -1.23 -14.47 15.51
N GLY A 57 -0.50 -15.54 15.17
CA GLY A 57 0.19 -16.37 16.15
C GLY A 57 1.32 -15.68 16.93
N LEU A 58 1.72 -14.47 16.52
CA LEU A 58 2.75 -13.66 17.18
C LEU A 58 2.08 -12.58 18.02
N ASP A 59 2.33 -12.59 19.33
CA ASP A 59 1.64 -11.74 20.30
C ASP A 59 2.06 -10.25 20.22
N TYR A 60 3.03 -9.90 19.37
CA TYR A 60 3.51 -8.52 19.21
C TYR A 60 2.65 -7.64 18.28
N TYR A 61 1.70 -8.24 17.56
CA TYR A 61 0.81 -7.48 16.69
C TYR A 61 -0.11 -6.57 17.52
N SER A 62 -0.39 -5.41 16.97
CA SER A 62 -1.22 -4.35 17.55
C SER A 62 -2.10 -3.76 16.44
N GLU A 63 -3.26 -3.19 16.77
CA GLU A 63 -4.11 -2.47 15.80
C GLU A 63 -4.46 -3.32 14.55
N LEU A 64 -4.11 -2.86 13.36
CA LEU A 64 -4.44 -3.49 12.08
C LEU A 64 -3.64 -4.79 11.85
N VAL A 65 -4.33 -5.85 11.47
CA VAL A 65 -3.77 -7.04 10.82
C VAL A 65 -4.45 -7.29 9.48
N PHE A 66 -3.72 -7.80 8.50
CA PHE A 66 -4.27 -8.04 7.17
C PHE A 66 -3.61 -9.23 6.47
N GLU A 67 -4.35 -9.86 5.56
CA GLU A 67 -3.90 -10.92 4.67
C GLU A 67 -4.25 -10.61 3.21
N PHE A 68 -3.35 -10.98 2.31
CA PHE A 68 -3.69 -11.16 0.91
C PHE A 68 -3.79 -12.66 0.65
N ILE A 69 -5.01 -13.10 0.37
CA ILE A 69 -5.34 -14.47 0.01
C ILE A 69 -5.63 -14.52 -1.49
N LEU A 70 -5.36 -15.66 -2.11
CA LEU A 70 -5.73 -15.87 -3.51
C LEU A 70 -7.23 -16.14 -3.62
N ALA A 71 -7.88 -15.45 -4.56
CA ALA A 71 -9.34 -15.43 -4.72
C ALA A 71 -10.01 -16.81 -4.87
N ASN A 72 -9.24 -17.84 -5.24
CA ASN A 72 -9.75 -19.20 -5.47
C ASN A 72 -9.38 -20.20 -4.37
N ASN A 73 -8.83 -19.77 -3.23
CA ASN A 73 -8.60 -20.64 -2.09
C ASN A 73 -8.90 -19.91 -0.77
N ASP A 74 -10.01 -20.28 -0.13
CA ASP A 74 -10.34 -19.85 1.24
C ASP A 74 -9.66 -20.75 2.31
N GLN A 75 -8.76 -21.64 1.92
CA GLN A 75 -8.02 -22.49 2.85
C GLN A 75 -6.86 -21.70 3.48
N ALA A 76 -6.60 -21.91 4.77
CA ALA A 76 -5.50 -21.29 5.54
C ALA A 76 -4.08 -21.45 4.95
N GLN A 77 -3.91 -22.18 3.84
CA GLN A 77 -2.65 -22.28 3.10
C GLN A 77 -2.53 -21.30 1.92
N SER A 78 -3.54 -20.50 1.63
CA SER A 78 -3.59 -19.59 0.47
C SER A 78 -3.08 -18.18 0.75
N THR A 79 -2.73 -17.87 2.01
CA THR A 79 -2.13 -16.59 2.36
C THR A 79 -0.82 -16.41 1.60
N LEU A 80 -0.78 -15.38 0.77
CA LEU A 80 0.39 -14.98 -0.01
C LEU A 80 1.19 -13.91 0.72
N ILE A 81 0.48 -12.97 1.35
CA ILE A 81 1.06 -11.90 2.16
C ILE A 81 0.34 -11.87 3.49
N GLY A 82 1.11 -11.88 4.57
CA GLY A 82 0.60 -11.65 5.92
C GLY A 82 1.30 -10.46 6.56
N GLY A 83 0.54 -9.56 7.15
CA GLY A 83 1.09 -8.37 7.79
C GLY A 83 0.18 -7.77 8.84
N GLY A 84 0.64 -6.63 9.37
CA GLY A 84 -0.04 -5.85 10.39
C GLY A 84 0.89 -4.86 11.09
N CYS A 85 0.34 -4.11 12.04
CA CYS A 85 1.11 -3.20 12.88
C CYS A 85 1.78 -3.94 14.05
N TYR A 86 3.01 -3.57 14.38
CA TYR A 86 3.83 -4.22 15.42
C TYR A 86 4.62 -3.21 16.24
N GLN A 87 3.98 -2.08 16.59
CA GLN A 87 4.63 -1.00 17.32
C GLN A 87 5.09 -1.41 18.72
N ASN A 88 4.40 -2.36 19.35
CA ASN A 88 4.79 -2.92 20.65
C ASN A 88 6.18 -3.57 20.59
N LEU A 89 6.45 -4.37 19.54
CA LEU A 89 7.77 -4.96 19.32
C LEU A 89 8.86 -3.90 19.19
N ILE A 90 8.61 -2.85 18.41
CA ILE A 90 9.61 -1.79 18.20
C ILE A 90 9.83 -1.02 19.51
N ALA A 91 8.78 -0.76 20.28
CA ALA A 91 8.89 -0.11 21.57
C ALA A 91 9.73 -0.94 22.55
N GLU A 92 9.51 -2.25 22.62
CA GLU A 92 10.29 -3.18 23.45
C GLU A 92 11.77 -3.20 23.06
N LEU A 93 12.08 -3.22 21.75
CA LEU A 93 13.46 -3.30 21.26
C LEU A 93 14.23 -1.98 21.35
N THR A 94 13.54 -0.84 21.21
CA THR A 94 14.19 0.47 21.10
C THR A 94 13.99 1.37 22.32
N ASN A 95 13.15 0.96 23.28
CA ASN A 95 12.67 1.77 24.39
C ASN A 95 12.05 3.11 23.95
N LYS A 96 11.51 3.18 22.73
CA LYS A 96 10.86 4.38 22.16
C LYS A 96 9.54 4.01 21.50
N PRO A 97 8.45 4.74 21.78
CA PRO A 97 7.19 4.51 21.08
C PRO A 97 7.35 4.90 19.60
N LEU A 98 7.27 3.92 18.71
CA LEU A 98 7.39 4.11 17.27
C LEU A 98 6.32 3.30 16.56
N LYS A 99 5.46 3.98 15.79
CA LYS A 99 4.48 3.32 14.93
C LYS A 99 5.20 2.50 13.87
N ALA A 100 4.78 1.25 13.71
CA ALA A 100 5.38 0.33 12.77
C ALA A 100 4.33 -0.59 12.17
N ILE A 101 4.40 -0.77 10.85
CA ILE A 101 3.57 -1.66 10.05
C ILE A 101 4.44 -2.30 8.99
N GLY A 102 4.12 -3.53 8.64
CA GLY A 102 4.85 -4.28 7.64
C GLY A 102 4.18 -5.61 7.32
N PHE A 103 4.82 -6.36 6.45
CA PHE A 103 4.33 -7.65 5.99
C PHE A 103 5.49 -8.57 5.59
N ALA A 104 5.18 -9.85 5.48
CA ALA A 104 6.05 -10.86 4.89
C ALA A 104 5.34 -11.51 3.69
N LEU A 105 6.13 -11.93 2.70
CA LEU A 105 5.68 -12.67 1.52
C LEU A 105 6.69 -13.77 1.20
N SER A 106 6.23 -14.93 0.71
CA SER A 106 7.15 -15.93 0.15
C SER A 106 7.38 -15.63 -1.33
N ILE A 107 8.63 -15.38 -1.69
CA ILE A 107 9.03 -15.08 -3.06
C ILE A 107 8.77 -16.29 -3.96
N GLU A 108 9.09 -17.49 -3.48
CA GLU A 108 8.88 -18.75 -4.19
C GLU A 108 7.40 -18.95 -4.52
N ARG A 109 6.54 -18.74 -3.51
CA ARG A 109 5.09 -18.83 -3.67
C ARG A 109 4.59 -17.75 -4.62
N PHE A 110 5.03 -16.51 -4.47
CA PHE A 110 4.65 -15.42 -5.37
C PHE A 110 4.99 -15.71 -6.83
N ILE A 111 6.23 -16.14 -7.12
CA ILE A 111 6.69 -16.49 -8.47
C ILE A 111 5.88 -17.65 -9.05
N SER A 112 5.49 -18.63 -8.21
CA SER A 112 4.68 -19.77 -8.65
C SER A 112 3.29 -19.38 -9.18
N TYR A 113 2.77 -18.21 -8.78
CA TYR A 113 1.48 -17.68 -9.25
C TYR A 113 1.59 -16.73 -10.45
N LEU A 114 2.80 -16.39 -10.90
CA LEU A 114 2.99 -15.59 -12.10
C LEU A 114 2.84 -16.48 -13.34
N ASP A 115 2.07 -16.01 -14.33
CA ASP A 115 2.04 -16.63 -15.64
C ASP A 115 3.32 -16.34 -16.43
N ASP A 116 3.58 -17.14 -17.47
CA ASP A 116 4.83 -17.03 -18.23
C ASP A 116 4.92 -15.69 -18.98
N LYS A 117 3.78 -15.14 -19.43
CA LYS A 117 3.72 -13.80 -20.04
C LYS A 117 4.18 -12.69 -19.07
N THR A 118 3.76 -12.77 -17.80
CA THR A 118 4.15 -11.82 -16.76
C THR A 118 5.62 -11.98 -16.43
N LYS A 119 6.12 -13.22 -16.32
CA LYS A 119 7.55 -13.49 -16.12
C LYS A 119 8.40 -12.88 -17.25
N ASP A 120 8.00 -13.10 -18.49
CA ASP A 120 8.70 -12.55 -19.67
C ASP A 120 8.65 -11.01 -19.69
N SER A 121 7.53 -10.41 -19.28
CA SER A 121 7.40 -8.95 -19.19
C SER A 121 8.25 -8.34 -18.07
N LEU A 122 8.52 -9.06 -16.98
CA LEU A 122 9.33 -8.57 -15.86
C LEU A 122 10.81 -8.48 -16.21
N ILE A 123 11.30 -9.39 -17.07
CA ILE A 123 12.70 -9.45 -17.49
C ILE A 123 13.05 -8.29 -18.45
N ASN A 124 12.06 -7.69 -19.12
CA ASN A 124 12.26 -6.68 -20.17
C ASN A 124 11.95 -5.22 -19.73
N GLN A 125 11.92 -4.91 -18.42
CA GLN A 125 11.44 -3.61 -17.91
C GLN A 125 12.43 -2.44 -17.97
N ASP A 126 13.70 -2.67 -18.36
CA ASP A 126 14.79 -1.69 -18.19
C ASP A 126 14.71 -0.43 -19.06
N GLN A 127 13.71 -0.29 -19.92
CA GLN A 127 13.63 0.83 -20.89
C GLN A 127 12.52 1.85 -20.63
N LYS A 128 11.64 1.64 -19.64
CA LYS A 128 10.54 2.58 -19.40
C LYS A 128 10.99 3.80 -18.60
N PRO A 129 10.49 5.01 -18.93
CA PRO A 129 10.73 6.17 -18.08
C PRO A 129 10.15 5.95 -16.69
N ARG A 130 10.99 6.17 -15.67
CA ARG A 130 10.60 6.16 -14.26
C ARG A 130 10.16 7.56 -13.84
N TYR A 131 8.90 7.69 -13.42
CA TYR A 131 8.29 8.95 -12.98
C TYR A 131 8.19 8.98 -11.46
N LEU A 132 8.72 10.03 -10.85
CA LEU A 132 8.43 10.37 -9.46
C LEU A 132 7.23 11.32 -9.43
N LEU A 133 6.13 10.93 -8.80
CA LEU A 133 4.97 11.79 -8.59
C LEU A 133 5.04 12.45 -7.21
N ILE A 134 4.87 13.78 -7.18
CA ILE A 134 4.79 14.55 -5.95
C ILE A 134 3.51 15.40 -5.90
N ASN A 135 3.03 15.60 -4.69
CA ASN A 135 1.89 16.47 -4.40
C ASN A 135 2.36 17.66 -3.57
N LEU A 136 2.04 18.87 -4.03
CA LEU A 136 2.35 20.11 -3.32
C LEU A 136 1.15 20.65 -2.53
N VAL A 137 -0.03 20.05 -2.68
CA VAL A 137 -1.29 20.55 -2.12
C VAL A 137 -1.73 19.72 -0.91
N PRO A 138 -1.86 20.30 0.29
CA PRO A 138 -2.40 19.59 1.44
C PRO A 138 -3.80 19.00 1.17
N ASN A 139 -4.14 17.88 1.80
CA ASN A 139 -5.44 17.20 1.66
C ASN A 139 -5.75 16.68 0.24
N LYS A 140 -4.73 16.56 -0.63
CA LYS A 140 -4.85 15.95 -1.97
C LYS A 140 -4.15 14.60 -2.07
N GLU A 141 -3.70 14.04 -0.96
CA GLU A 141 -2.80 12.88 -0.97
C GLU A 141 -3.48 11.61 -1.46
N LEU A 142 -4.75 11.41 -1.10
CA LEU A 142 -5.56 10.32 -1.63
C LEU A 142 -5.88 10.50 -3.11
N ALA A 143 -6.15 11.74 -3.55
CA ALA A 143 -6.35 12.05 -4.97
C ALA A 143 -5.06 11.81 -5.78
N THR A 144 -3.89 12.17 -5.25
CA THR A 144 -2.59 11.88 -5.87
C THR A 144 -2.32 10.38 -5.94
N LEU A 145 -2.67 9.64 -4.88
CA LEU A 145 -2.53 8.18 -4.86
C LEU A 145 -3.42 7.54 -5.95
N ASN A 146 -4.68 7.98 -6.07
CA ASN A 146 -5.58 7.56 -7.15
C ASN A 146 -5.00 7.85 -8.55
N LEU A 147 -4.49 9.06 -8.78
CA LEU A 147 -3.81 9.40 -10.02
C LEU A 147 -2.60 8.48 -10.29
N SER A 148 -1.81 8.18 -9.26
CA SER A 148 -0.68 7.26 -9.41
C SER A 148 -1.11 5.87 -9.86
N GLN A 149 -2.22 5.36 -9.31
CA GLN A 149 -2.78 4.05 -9.68
C GLN A 149 -3.34 4.06 -11.10
N GLU A 150 -4.03 5.14 -11.50
CA GLU A 150 -4.52 5.31 -12.87
C GLU A 150 -3.37 5.27 -13.89
N LEU A 151 -2.27 5.97 -13.61
CA LEU A 151 -1.08 5.96 -14.47
C LEU A 151 -0.41 4.58 -14.52
N ILE A 152 -0.32 3.89 -13.39
CA ILE A 152 0.20 2.51 -13.34
C ILE A 152 -0.68 1.56 -14.17
N ASN A 153 -2.00 1.71 -14.10
CA ASN A 153 -2.95 0.91 -14.89
C ASN A 153 -2.80 1.16 -16.41
N HIS A 154 -2.30 2.34 -16.80
CA HIS A 154 -1.92 2.67 -18.18
C HIS A 154 -0.44 2.36 -18.50
N ASN A 155 0.17 1.45 -17.74
CA ASN A 155 1.49 0.87 -18.01
C ASN A 155 2.69 1.83 -17.83
N TYR A 156 2.51 2.96 -17.12
CA TYR A 156 3.57 3.87 -16.71
C TYR A 156 4.26 3.41 -15.43
N GLN A 157 5.58 3.60 -15.34
CA GLN A 157 6.33 3.35 -14.10
C GLN A 157 6.30 4.58 -13.19
N VAL A 158 5.22 4.71 -12.41
CA VAL A 158 5.00 5.86 -11.51
C VAL A 158 5.20 5.46 -10.06
N TYR A 159 5.88 6.32 -9.31
CA TYR A 159 6.11 6.16 -7.88
C TYR A 159 5.67 7.42 -7.17
N TYR A 160 4.65 7.31 -6.32
CA TYR A 160 4.19 8.44 -5.49
C TYR A 160 5.00 8.52 -4.19
N GLN A 161 5.52 9.70 -3.88
CA GLN A 161 6.17 9.96 -2.60
C GLN A 161 5.41 11.01 -1.79
N HIS A 162 4.55 10.52 -0.89
CA HIS A 162 3.69 11.33 -0.04
C HIS A 162 4.44 12.34 0.84
N LYS A 163 5.65 12.01 1.31
CA LYS A 163 6.44 12.90 2.20
C LYS A 163 7.20 14.00 1.47
N LEU A 164 7.27 13.97 0.13
CA LEU A 164 7.98 14.97 -0.66
C LEU A 164 7.01 16.02 -1.21
N ASN A 165 6.89 17.12 -0.47
CA ASN A 165 6.04 18.27 -0.80
C ASN A 165 6.85 19.53 -1.19
N LYS A 166 8.16 19.38 -1.43
CA LYS A 166 9.04 20.45 -1.89
C LYS A 166 9.78 20.01 -3.14
N VAL A 167 9.65 20.79 -4.21
CA VAL A 167 10.20 20.48 -5.55
C VAL A 167 11.72 20.24 -5.49
N ASP A 168 12.49 21.12 -4.83
CA ASP A 168 13.96 20.96 -4.76
C ASP A 168 14.38 19.66 -4.06
N LYS A 169 13.66 19.26 -3.00
CA LYS A 169 13.91 17.99 -2.30
C LYS A 169 13.52 16.81 -3.18
N ALA A 170 12.42 16.94 -3.92
CA ALA A 170 11.97 15.93 -4.86
C ALA A 170 12.97 15.70 -5.99
N ILE A 171 13.52 16.77 -6.59
CA ILE A 171 14.54 16.67 -7.63
C ILE A 171 15.79 15.94 -7.10
N LYS A 172 16.31 16.35 -5.93
CA LYS A 172 17.48 15.69 -5.31
C LYS A 172 17.24 14.21 -5.04
N TYR A 173 16.06 13.88 -4.51
CA TYR A 173 15.65 12.49 -4.28
C TYR A 173 15.53 11.72 -5.61
N ALA A 174 14.89 12.31 -6.60
CA ALA A 174 14.65 11.72 -7.92
C ALA A 174 15.96 11.35 -8.61
N LEU A 175 16.93 12.27 -8.64
CA LEU A 175 18.26 12.04 -9.20
C LEU A 175 19.00 10.91 -8.47
N ARG A 176 19.02 10.93 -7.13
CA ARG A 176 19.67 9.87 -6.33
C ARG A 176 19.04 8.49 -6.55
N ALA A 177 17.71 8.44 -6.67
CA ALA A 177 16.96 7.21 -6.89
C ALA A 177 16.80 6.83 -8.38
N LYS A 178 17.52 7.50 -9.28
CA LYS A 178 17.54 7.25 -10.73
C LYS A 178 16.15 7.29 -11.39
N PHE A 179 15.35 8.27 -11.00
CA PHE A 179 14.15 8.62 -11.75
C PHE A 179 14.53 9.43 -12.98
N THR A 180 13.75 9.27 -14.05
CA THR A 180 13.95 9.99 -15.32
C THR A 180 13.13 11.27 -15.39
N HIS A 181 11.94 11.25 -14.77
CA HIS A 181 10.98 12.34 -14.82
C HIS A 181 10.40 12.63 -13.44
N LEU A 182 9.99 13.88 -13.23
CA LEU A 182 9.26 14.34 -12.07
C LEU A 182 7.89 14.84 -12.51
N ILE A 183 6.81 14.27 -11.97
CA ILE A 183 5.45 14.75 -12.13
C ILE A 183 5.09 15.58 -10.89
N ILE A 184 4.69 16.83 -11.11
CA ILE A 184 4.40 17.81 -10.07
C ILE A 184 2.91 18.14 -10.11
N MET A 185 2.25 18.01 -8.96
CA MET A 185 0.83 18.32 -8.78
C MET A 185 0.66 19.47 -7.78
N GLY A 186 0.45 20.69 -8.28
CA GLY A 186 0.11 21.89 -7.52
C GLY A 186 -1.38 22.25 -7.61
N ASN A 187 -1.73 23.42 -7.08
CA ASN A 187 -3.12 23.91 -7.10
C ASN A 187 -3.62 24.14 -8.53
N ASP A 188 -2.78 24.71 -9.38
CA ASP A 188 -3.08 24.96 -10.79
C ASP A 188 -3.29 23.66 -11.54
N GLU A 189 -2.43 22.66 -11.33
CA GLU A 189 -2.56 21.34 -11.91
C GLU A 189 -3.90 20.68 -11.55
N TRP A 190 -4.24 20.66 -10.26
CA TRP A 190 -5.50 20.08 -9.80
C TRP A 190 -6.74 20.81 -10.34
N SER A 191 -6.70 22.15 -10.39
CA SER A 191 -7.84 22.94 -10.86
C SER A 191 -8.03 22.87 -12.37
N LYS A 192 -6.92 22.82 -13.14
CA LYS A 192 -6.93 22.79 -14.62
C LYS A 192 -6.94 21.38 -15.20
N GLN A 193 -6.89 20.34 -14.35
CA GLN A 193 -6.76 18.94 -14.74
C GLN A 193 -5.52 18.68 -15.63
N THR A 194 -4.41 19.32 -15.27
CA THR A 194 -3.12 19.21 -15.95
C THR A 194 -2.07 18.67 -15.00
N MET A 195 -1.02 18.05 -15.53
CA MET A 195 0.17 17.68 -14.79
C MET A 195 1.38 18.39 -15.36
N THR A 196 2.26 18.83 -14.48
CA THR A 196 3.56 19.36 -14.86
C THR A 196 4.56 18.22 -14.84
N ILE A 197 5.20 17.95 -15.98
CA ILE A 197 6.21 16.91 -16.15
C ILE A 197 7.54 17.58 -16.44
N LYS A 198 8.53 17.29 -15.58
CA LYS A 198 9.90 17.73 -15.75
C LYS A 198 10.79 16.55 -16.10
N ASP A 199 11.47 16.63 -17.25
CA ASP A 199 12.55 15.73 -17.60
C ASP A 199 13.80 16.12 -16.80
N LEU A 200 14.35 15.17 -16.04
CA LEU A 200 15.49 15.44 -15.15
C LEU A 200 16.83 15.46 -15.90
N SER A 201 16.88 14.91 -17.11
CA SER A 201 18.07 14.91 -17.96
C SER A 201 18.20 16.21 -18.76
N SER A 202 17.17 16.57 -19.51
CA SER A 202 17.13 17.80 -20.33
C SER A 202 16.78 19.05 -19.53
N GLN A 203 16.28 18.88 -18.29
CA GLN A 203 15.73 19.93 -17.42
C GLN A 203 14.54 20.69 -18.01
N THR A 204 13.99 20.21 -19.13
CA THR A 204 12.81 20.78 -19.74
C THR A 204 11.56 20.43 -18.92
N GLN A 205 10.56 21.31 -18.97
CA GLN A 205 9.31 21.13 -18.27
C GLN A 205 8.16 21.44 -19.21
N GLN A 206 7.14 20.60 -19.18
CA GLN A 206 5.90 20.78 -19.93
C GLN A 206 4.69 20.55 -19.03
N THR A 207 3.59 21.22 -19.36
CA THR A 207 2.31 21.04 -18.69
C THR A 207 1.34 20.42 -19.69
N ILE A 208 0.83 19.24 -19.36
CA ILE A 208 -0.04 18.43 -20.23
C ILE A 208 -1.32 18.08 -19.50
N LYS A 209 -2.45 17.98 -20.21
CA LYS A 209 -3.71 17.51 -19.62
C LYS A 209 -3.60 16.04 -19.24
N TYR A 210 -4.24 15.62 -18.14
CA TYR A 210 -4.21 14.22 -17.69
C TYR A 210 -4.64 13.26 -18.80
N LYS A 211 -5.74 13.57 -19.48
CA LYS A 211 -6.31 12.76 -20.55
C LYS A 211 -5.42 12.66 -21.79
N GLU A 212 -4.52 13.62 -22.01
CA GLU A 212 -3.58 13.57 -23.13
C GLU A 212 -2.36 12.74 -22.77
N PHE A 213 -1.95 12.75 -21.50
CA PHE A 213 -0.82 11.95 -21.02
C PHE A 213 -1.14 10.45 -20.96
N ILE A 214 -2.40 10.08 -20.76
CA ILE A 214 -2.85 8.70 -20.52
C ILE A 214 -3.25 7.96 -21.83
N LYS A 215 -3.26 8.67 -22.98
CA LYS A 215 -3.53 8.09 -24.30
C LYS A 215 -2.44 7.14 -24.78
#